data_AF-A0A432FNE6-F1
#
_entry.id   AF-A0A432FNE6-F1
#
_cell.length_a   1.000
_cell.length_b   1.000
_cell.length_c   1.000
_cell.angle_alpha   90.00
_cell.angle_beta   90.00
_cell.angle_gamma   90.00
#
_symmetry.space_group_name_H-M   'P 1'
#
loop_
_entity.id
_entity.type
_entity.pdbx_description
1 polymer ?
#
loop_
_entity_poly.entity_id
_entity_poly.type
_entity_poly.pdbx_seq_one_letter_code
_entity_poly.pdbx_strand_id
1 'polypeptide(L)'
;KDSTLYEKCYDLECAVKTGRLVAAQRVVMGSISRENNQFQLEAALVSVEMEEILRIRERIFEGELDKLETEIDSLVLDLFDEEINPEIYASRFLITDEGLAPTDIQDDDEFKIRYINHRLRAMLLSAAMPGAGQIYSERKNAGYGFMGTWGVLGVLLGYNYYMYSTAKNNANELHTKYKNSVEPEWVLQYRADVIVEEKAMHRHNDNMKVLRNMCYLMWTANMVHTWRVAPETTIILGTDVDDEKVGIKISIPLD
;
A
#
# COMPACT_ATOMS: atom_id res chain seq x y z
N LYS A 1 -4.42 27.01 42.52
CA LYS A 1 -4.23 25.55 42.43
C LYS A 1 -4.85 25.14 41.11
N ASP A 2 -4.14 25.38 40.01
CA ASP A 2 -4.62 25.03 38.69
C ASP A 2 -4.33 23.54 38.49
N SER A 3 -5.35 22.72 38.65
CA SER A 3 -5.30 21.34 38.20
C SER A 3 -5.15 21.37 36.68
N THR A 4 -3.97 21.00 36.17
CA THR A 4 -3.82 20.62 34.77
C THR A 4 -4.86 19.54 34.47
N LEU A 5 -5.93 19.91 33.78
CA LEU A 5 -6.92 18.99 33.27
C LEU A 5 -6.19 18.17 32.20
N TYR A 6 -5.68 16.99 32.57
CA TYR A 6 -5.19 16.03 31.60
C TYR A 6 -6.39 15.62 30.74
N GLU A 7 -6.50 16.21 29.55
CA GLU A 7 -7.50 15.81 28.58
C GLU A 7 -7.17 14.37 28.19
N LYS A 8 -8.13 13.48 28.43
CA LYS A 8 -7.89 12.05 28.35
C LYS A 8 -7.89 11.65 26.87
N CYS A 9 -6.83 11.00 26.42
CA CYS A 9 -6.60 10.68 25.01
C CYS A 9 -7.15 9.30 24.68
N TYR A 10 -8.26 9.23 23.95
CA TYR A 10 -8.92 7.96 23.62
C TYR A 10 -9.31 7.81 22.16
N ASP A 11 -9.19 8.88 21.39
CA ASP A 11 -9.53 8.88 19.98
C ASP A 11 -8.29 9.08 19.11
N LEU A 12 -8.47 8.72 17.84
CA LEU A 12 -7.46 8.86 16.81
C LEU A 12 -6.97 10.31 16.67
N GLU A 13 -7.87 11.29 16.78
CA GLU A 13 -7.53 12.71 16.65
C GLU A 13 -6.56 13.15 17.75
N CYS A 14 -6.81 12.77 19.00
CA CYS A 14 -5.92 13.05 20.11
C CYS A 14 -4.56 12.36 19.95
N ALA A 15 -4.52 11.10 19.52
CA ALA A 15 -3.27 10.38 19.30
C ALA A 15 -2.40 11.05 18.22
N VAL A 16 -3.02 11.43 17.10
CA VAL A 16 -2.35 12.16 16.00
C VAL A 16 -1.84 13.51 16.48
N LYS A 17 -2.67 14.30 17.18
CA LYS A 17 -2.28 15.61 17.71
C LYS A 17 -1.11 15.50 18.69
N THR A 18 -1.16 14.54 19.59
CA THR A 18 -0.09 14.28 20.57
C THR A 18 1.20 13.87 19.86
N GLY A 19 1.12 12.96 18.88
CA GLY A 19 2.25 12.56 18.06
C GLY A 19 2.92 13.73 17.34
N ARG A 20 2.14 14.65 16.78
CA ARG A 20 2.65 15.89 16.15
C ARG A 20 3.41 16.78 17.14
N LEU A 21 2.89 16.93 18.36
CA LEU A 21 3.52 17.76 19.40
C LEU A 21 4.89 17.23 19.80
N VAL A 22 5.08 15.91 19.80
CA VAL A 22 6.35 15.27 20.16
C VAL A 22 7.20 14.88 18.93
N ALA A 23 6.80 15.32 17.74
CA ALA A 23 7.43 14.96 16.45
C ALA A 23 7.59 13.44 16.25
N ALA A 24 6.69 12.64 16.82
CA ALA A 24 6.65 11.20 16.60
C ALA A 24 5.91 10.88 15.30
N GLN A 25 6.41 9.91 14.54
CA GLN A 25 5.76 9.43 13.31
C GLN A 25 4.64 8.43 13.60
N ARG A 26 4.74 7.72 14.72
CA ARG A 26 3.77 6.72 15.19
C ARG A 26 3.52 6.89 16.68
N VAL A 27 2.30 6.60 17.11
CA VAL A 27 1.86 6.66 18.50
C VAL A 27 1.19 5.35 18.86
N VAL A 28 1.56 4.76 19.99
CA VAL A 28 0.79 3.65 20.58
C VAL A 28 -0.19 4.27 21.55
N MET A 29 -1.48 4.01 21.33
CA MET A 29 -2.55 4.34 22.27
C MET A 29 -3.21 3.05 22.73
N GLY A 30 -3.77 3.04 23.92
CA GLY A 30 -4.44 1.86 24.44
C GLY A 30 -5.39 2.19 25.57
N SER A 31 -6.28 1.26 25.84
CA SER A 31 -7.22 1.36 26.94
C SER A 31 -7.25 0.07 27.75
N ILE A 32 -7.44 0.24 29.06
CA ILE A 32 -7.61 -0.85 30.01
C ILE A 32 -8.98 -0.65 30.62
N SER A 33 -9.90 -1.58 30.37
CA SER A 33 -11.20 -1.61 31.02
C SER A 33 -11.28 -2.82 31.94
N ARG A 34 -12.02 -2.70 33.05
CA ARG A 34 -12.26 -3.81 33.96
C ARG A 34 -13.74 -4.12 33.98
N GLU A 35 -14.07 -5.36 33.66
CA GLU A 35 -15.42 -5.89 33.73
C GLU A 35 -15.40 -7.13 34.64
N ASN A 36 -16.07 -7.03 35.79
CA ASN A 36 -16.04 -8.04 36.84
C ASN A 36 -14.60 -8.37 37.32
N ASN A 37 -14.16 -9.61 37.07
CA ASN A 37 -12.83 -10.12 37.43
C ASN A 37 -11.90 -10.29 36.21
N GLN A 38 -12.23 -9.64 35.09
CA GLN A 38 -11.46 -9.67 33.84
C GLN A 38 -11.04 -8.25 33.46
N PHE A 39 -9.85 -8.14 32.86
CA PHE A 39 -9.34 -6.92 32.26
C PHE A 39 -9.43 -7.04 30.73
N GLN A 40 -10.06 -6.07 30.08
CA GLN A 40 -10.02 -5.94 28.62
C GLN A 40 -8.91 -4.94 28.28
N LEU A 41 -7.93 -5.41 27.54
CA LEU A 41 -6.77 -4.66 27.09
C LEU A 41 -6.94 -4.40 25.60
N GLU A 42 -6.87 -3.14 25.20
CA GLU A 42 -6.83 -2.73 23.81
C GLU A 42 -5.59 -1.89 23.57
N ALA A 43 -4.85 -2.19 22.51
CA ALA A 43 -3.73 -1.38 22.08
C ALA A 43 -3.80 -1.16 20.56
N ALA A 44 -3.54 0.07 20.14
CA ALA A 44 -3.62 0.51 18.76
C ALA A 44 -2.35 1.29 18.37
N LEU A 45 -1.78 0.91 17.23
CA LEU A 45 -0.67 1.62 16.61
C LEU A 45 -1.23 2.63 15.60
N VAL A 46 -0.97 3.91 15.84
CA VAL A 46 -1.48 5.04 15.04
C VAL A 46 -0.35 5.64 14.20
N SER A 47 -0.63 5.93 12.93
CA SER A 47 0.24 6.76 12.10
C SER A 47 -0.16 8.23 12.18
N VAL A 48 0.80 9.07 12.54
CA VAL A 48 0.59 10.53 12.64
C VAL A 48 0.53 11.19 11.27
N GLU A 49 1.30 10.68 10.31
CA GLU A 49 1.32 11.20 8.93
C GLU A 49 0.01 10.93 8.20
N MET A 50 -0.57 9.74 8.41
CA MET A 50 -1.76 9.30 7.69
C MET A 50 -3.06 9.51 8.43
N GLU A 51 -2.98 9.94 9.69
CA GLU A 51 -4.12 10.14 10.57
C GLU A 51 -5.03 8.90 10.64
N GLU A 52 -4.44 7.72 10.75
CA GLU A 52 -5.19 6.45 10.81
C GLU A 52 -4.56 5.43 11.76
N ILE A 53 -5.37 4.46 12.18
CA ILE A 53 -4.92 3.32 12.96
C ILE A 53 -4.34 2.26 12.01
N LEU A 54 -3.06 1.95 12.16
CA LEU A 54 -2.35 0.92 11.39
C LEU A 54 -2.78 -0.48 11.82
N ARG A 55 -2.89 -0.70 13.13
CA ARG A 55 -3.18 -2.00 13.72
C ARG A 55 -3.81 -1.84 15.09
N ILE A 56 -4.71 -2.76 15.42
CA ILE A 56 -5.30 -2.91 16.75
C ILE A 56 -5.08 -4.34 17.22
N ARG A 57 -4.82 -4.50 18.51
CA ARG A 57 -4.80 -5.77 19.22
C ARG A 57 -5.65 -5.65 20.47
N GLU A 58 -6.46 -6.67 20.70
CA GLU A 58 -7.32 -6.79 21.87
C GLU A 58 -6.99 -8.09 22.61
N ARG A 59 -7.00 -8.06 23.94
CA ARG A 59 -6.78 -9.23 24.78
C ARG A 59 -7.66 -9.13 26.03
N ILE A 60 -8.25 -10.26 26.42
CA ILE A 60 -8.96 -10.39 27.68
C ILE A 60 -8.05 -11.14 28.64
N PHE A 61 -7.75 -10.51 29.78
CA PHE A 61 -6.90 -11.08 30.80
C PHE A 61 -7.68 -11.38 32.08
N GLU A 62 -7.62 -12.62 32.53
CA GLU A 62 -8.16 -13.07 33.81
C GLU A 62 -7.00 -13.36 34.77
N GLY A 63 -6.78 -12.49 35.75
CA GLY A 63 -5.68 -12.68 36.69
C GLY A 63 -5.50 -11.56 37.70
N GLU A 64 -4.43 -11.68 38.49
CA GLU A 64 -4.03 -10.70 39.48
C GLU A 64 -3.45 -9.45 38.80
N LEU A 65 -3.63 -8.30 39.46
CA LEU A 65 -3.15 -7.01 38.96
C LEU A 65 -1.64 -7.01 38.67
N ASP A 66 -0.86 -7.75 39.46
CA ASP A 66 0.60 -7.81 39.37
C ASP A 66 1.10 -8.44 38.07
N LYS A 67 0.26 -9.22 37.37
CA LYS A 67 0.59 -9.82 36.07
C LYS A 67 0.12 -9.00 34.88
N LEU A 68 -0.63 -7.93 35.13
CA LEU A 68 -1.22 -7.08 34.08
C LEU A 68 -0.16 -6.35 33.25
N GLU A 69 0.94 -5.92 33.88
CA GLU A 69 2.05 -5.26 33.20
C GLU A 69 2.66 -6.17 32.12
N THR A 70 2.95 -7.43 32.47
CA THR A 70 3.50 -8.42 31.54
C THR A 70 2.56 -8.70 30.36
N GLU A 71 1.24 -8.70 30.60
CA GLU A 71 0.25 -8.88 29.54
C GLU A 71 0.15 -7.67 28.62
N ILE A 72 0.27 -6.45 29.17
CA ILE A 72 0.33 -5.22 28.36
C ILE A 72 1.61 -5.22 27.50
N ASP A 73 2.75 -5.57 28.08
CA ASP A 73 4.02 -5.66 27.33
C ASP A 73 3.89 -6.68 26.20
N SER A 74 3.35 -7.87 26.46
CA SER A 74 3.06 -8.86 25.42
C SER A 74 2.11 -8.32 24.36
N LEU A 75 1.04 -7.61 24.72
CA LEU A 75 0.09 -7.05 23.78
C LEU A 75 0.72 -5.96 22.89
N VAL A 76 1.60 -5.14 23.46
CA VAL A 76 2.36 -4.13 22.72
C VAL A 76 3.38 -4.80 21.80
N LEU A 77 4.04 -5.87 22.23
CA LEU A 77 4.92 -6.64 21.36
C LEU A 77 4.15 -7.26 20.17
N ASP A 78 2.96 -7.82 20.42
CA ASP A 78 2.07 -8.37 19.37
C ASP A 78 1.63 -7.31 18.34
N LEU A 79 1.66 -6.00 18.69
CA LEU A 79 1.41 -4.92 17.73
C LEU A 79 2.54 -4.80 16.69
N PHE A 80 3.78 -5.08 17.09
CA PHE A 80 4.99 -4.93 16.28
C PHE A 80 5.52 -6.24 15.70
N ASP A 81 4.97 -7.40 16.08
CA ASP A 81 5.45 -8.72 15.66
C ASP A 81 5.58 -8.90 14.13
N GLU A 82 4.70 -8.27 13.34
CA GLU A 82 4.79 -8.33 11.86
C GLU A 82 5.89 -7.40 11.28
N GLU A 83 6.41 -6.44 12.07
CA GLU A 83 7.56 -5.60 11.70
C GLU A 83 8.89 -6.12 12.27
N ILE A 84 8.83 -6.95 13.32
CA ILE A 84 9.99 -7.55 13.98
C ILE A 84 10.37 -8.83 13.23
N ASN A 85 11.62 -8.92 12.74
CA ASN A 85 12.12 -10.20 12.21
C ASN A 85 12.16 -11.23 13.37
N PRO A 86 11.42 -12.35 13.31
CA PRO A 86 11.38 -13.35 14.37
C PRO A 86 12.77 -13.90 14.73
N GLU A 87 13.72 -13.89 13.79
CA GLU A 87 15.12 -14.29 14.02
C GLU A 87 15.87 -13.35 14.99
N ILE A 88 15.53 -12.05 15.00
CA ILE A 88 16.16 -11.05 15.88
C ILE A 88 15.59 -11.13 17.30
N TYR A 89 14.31 -11.49 17.43
CA TYR A 89 13.67 -11.64 18.74
C TYR A 89 14.20 -12.89 19.47
N ALA A 90 14.34 -14.00 18.75
CA ALA A 90 14.89 -15.25 19.28
C ALA A 90 16.39 -15.17 19.63
N SER A 91 17.15 -14.30 18.97
CA SER A 91 18.58 -14.11 19.28
C SER A 91 18.84 -13.19 20.48
N ARG A 92 17.87 -12.35 20.87
CA ARG A 92 18.01 -11.41 21.97
C ARG A 92 17.53 -11.92 23.33
N PHE A 93 16.66 -12.93 23.32
CA PHE A 93 16.12 -13.51 24.54
C PHE A 93 16.13 -15.03 24.47
N LEU A 94 16.84 -15.68 25.39
CA LEU A 94 16.70 -17.12 25.58
C LEU A 94 15.45 -17.40 26.41
N ILE A 95 14.65 -18.37 25.95
CA ILE A 95 13.57 -18.94 26.77
C ILE A 95 14.25 -19.85 27.79
N THR A 96 14.23 -19.43 29.05
CA THR A 96 14.68 -20.24 30.19
C THR A 96 13.46 -20.77 30.95
N ASP A 97 13.66 -21.80 31.78
CA ASP A 97 12.59 -22.38 32.61
C ASP A 97 11.96 -21.37 33.60
N GLU A 98 12.57 -20.19 33.77
CA GLU A 98 12.11 -19.09 34.63
C GLU A 98 11.59 -17.86 33.84
N GLY A 99 11.61 -17.86 32.49
CA GLY A 99 11.14 -16.76 31.64
C GLY A 99 12.15 -16.27 30.57
N LEU A 100 11.86 -15.14 29.92
CA LEU A 100 12.75 -14.50 28.93
C LEU A 100 13.95 -13.82 29.63
N ALA A 101 15.18 -14.24 29.32
CA ALA A 101 16.41 -13.62 29.82
C ALA A 101 17.21 -12.96 28.67
N PRO A 102 17.63 -11.69 28.78
CA PRO A 102 18.47 -11.04 27.77
C PRO A 102 19.87 -11.66 27.73
N THR A 103 20.36 -12.00 26.53
CA THR A 103 21.71 -12.51 26.31
C THR A 103 22.74 -11.38 26.22
N ASP A 104 23.87 -11.55 26.92
CA ASP A 104 25.05 -10.69 26.76
C ASP A 104 25.78 -11.12 25.47
N ILE A 105 25.87 -10.21 24.49
CA ILE A 105 26.38 -10.50 23.14
C ILE A 105 27.90 -10.66 23.22
N GLN A 106 28.43 -11.83 22.83
CA GLN A 106 29.86 -12.00 22.56
C GLN A 106 30.22 -11.33 21.23
N ASP A 107 31.24 -10.47 21.28
CA ASP A 107 31.64 -9.43 20.32
C ASP A 107 32.22 -9.97 18.98
N ASP A 108 31.97 -11.23 18.63
CA ASP A 108 32.78 -11.97 17.65
C ASP A 108 32.07 -12.23 16.30
N ASP A 109 30.75 -12.01 16.21
CA ASP A 109 29.99 -12.12 14.96
C ASP A 109 29.89 -10.75 14.26
N GLU A 110 30.49 -10.61 13.09
CA GLU A 110 30.44 -9.39 12.27
C GLU A 110 28.99 -9.12 11.80
N PHE A 111 28.22 -8.38 12.61
CA PHE A 111 26.86 -7.94 12.28
C PHE A 111 26.88 -7.07 11.01
N LYS A 112 26.48 -7.65 9.86
CA LYS A 112 26.23 -6.86 8.64
C LYS A 112 24.92 -6.09 8.80
N ILE A 113 25.02 -4.78 8.99
CA ILE A 113 23.88 -3.87 8.98
C ILE A 113 23.29 -3.84 7.55
N ARG A 114 22.16 -4.53 7.32
CA ARG A 114 21.40 -4.40 6.07
C ARG A 114 20.31 -3.35 6.22
N TYR A 115 20.46 -2.26 5.47
CA TYR A 115 19.42 -1.24 5.33
C TYR A 115 18.40 -1.68 4.28
N ILE A 116 17.28 -2.28 4.71
CA ILE A 116 16.16 -2.54 3.80
C ILE A 116 15.21 -1.35 3.85
N ASN A 117 15.21 -0.53 2.79
CA ASN A 117 14.24 0.55 2.67
C ASN A 117 12.87 0.02 2.23
N HIS A 118 12.03 -0.35 3.20
CA HIS A 118 10.68 -0.86 2.96
C HIS A 118 9.79 0.12 2.19
N ARG A 119 9.93 1.44 2.42
CA ARG A 119 9.21 2.49 1.65
C ARG A 119 9.58 2.49 0.18
N LEU A 120 10.87 2.43 -0.12
CA LEU A 120 11.34 2.37 -1.50
C LEU A 120 10.89 1.08 -2.19
N ARG A 121 10.99 -0.06 -1.52
CA ARG A 121 10.55 -1.36 -2.06
C ARG A 121 9.05 -1.37 -2.33
N ALA A 122 8.24 -0.90 -1.40
CA ALA A 122 6.79 -0.77 -1.56
C ALA A 122 6.47 0.15 -2.74
N MET A 123 7.10 1.32 -2.83
CA MET A 123 6.90 2.26 -3.94
C MET A 123 7.24 1.63 -5.29
N LEU A 124 8.38 0.92 -5.40
CA LEU A 124 8.80 0.24 -6.63
C LEU A 124 7.80 -0.85 -7.04
N LEU A 125 7.26 -1.61 -6.09
CA LEU A 125 6.20 -2.59 -6.35
C LEU A 125 4.93 -1.89 -6.88
N SER A 126 4.52 -0.78 -6.25
CA SER A 126 3.39 0.03 -6.72
C SER A 126 3.64 0.68 -8.08
N ALA A 127 4.88 1.02 -8.41
CA ALA A 127 5.26 1.53 -9.72
C ALA A 127 5.13 0.45 -10.81
N ALA A 128 5.52 -0.79 -10.49
CA ALA A 128 5.37 -1.92 -11.41
C ALA A 128 3.90 -2.32 -11.61
N MET A 129 3.11 -2.33 -10.54
CA MET A 129 1.68 -2.67 -10.57
C MET A 129 0.90 -1.84 -9.54
N PRO A 130 -0.07 -1.01 -9.96
CA PRO A 130 -0.91 -0.26 -9.03
C PRO A 130 -1.56 -1.14 -7.97
N GLY A 131 -1.45 -0.74 -6.70
CA GLY A 131 -1.96 -1.47 -5.54
C GLY A 131 -0.99 -2.50 -4.92
N ALA A 132 0.05 -2.94 -5.64
CA ALA A 132 0.94 -3.99 -5.15
C ALA A 132 1.76 -3.59 -3.91
N GLY A 133 2.28 -2.35 -3.86
CA GLY A 133 3.02 -1.84 -2.70
C GLY A 133 2.15 -1.60 -1.47
N GLN A 134 0.87 -1.28 -1.66
CA GLN A 134 -0.11 -1.19 -0.58
C GLN A 134 -0.41 -2.57 0.00
N ILE A 135 -0.57 -3.61 -0.82
CA ILE A 135 -0.72 -4.99 -0.36
C ILE A 135 0.53 -5.47 0.37
N TYR A 136 1.73 -5.14 -0.15
CA TYR A 136 3.00 -5.42 0.50
C TYR A 136 3.10 -4.76 1.88
N SER A 137 2.51 -3.58 2.06
CA SER A 137 2.46 -2.85 3.34
C SER A 137 1.22 -3.19 4.17
N GLU A 138 0.60 -4.36 3.93
CA GLU A 138 -0.59 -4.89 4.63
C GLU A 138 -1.87 -4.04 4.52
N ARG A 139 -1.87 -3.05 3.63
CA ARG A 139 -3.01 -2.18 3.33
C ARG A 139 -3.88 -2.77 2.24
N LYS A 140 -4.45 -3.94 2.52
CA LYS A 140 -5.18 -4.75 1.55
C LYS A 140 -6.36 -3.98 0.92
N ASN A 141 -7.12 -3.22 1.71
CA ASN A 141 -8.28 -2.46 1.20
C ASN A 141 -7.86 -1.39 0.19
N ALA A 142 -6.86 -0.56 0.53
CA ALA A 142 -6.32 0.43 -0.39
C ALA A 142 -5.70 -0.23 -1.63
N GLY A 143 -4.94 -1.31 -1.43
CA GLY A 143 -4.32 -2.08 -2.51
C GLY A 143 -5.34 -2.62 -3.51
N TYR A 144 -6.40 -3.28 -3.04
CA TYR A 144 -7.48 -3.76 -3.91
C TYR A 144 -8.27 -2.62 -4.56
N GLY A 145 -8.43 -1.48 -3.89
CA GLY A 145 -9.03 -0.28 -4.48
C GLY A 145 -8.25 0.24 -5.68
N PHE A 146 -6.92 0.34 -5.56
CA PHE A 146 -6.06 0.75 -6.68
C PHE A 146 -6.04 -0.29 -7.80
N MET A 147 -5.91 -1.59 -7.48
CA MET A 147 -5.95 -2.67 -8.48
C MET A 147 -7.29 -2.71 -9.22
N GLY A 148 -8.41 -2.62 -8.50
CA GLY A 148 -9.74 -2.61 -9.08
C GLY A 148 -9.94 -1.43 -10.03
N THR A 149 -9.54 -0.23 -9.61
CA THR A 149 -9.62 0.95 -10.46
C THR A 149 -8.73 0.84 -11.70
N TRP A 150 -7.51 0.32 -11.54
CA TRP A 150 -6.60 0.05 -12.64
C TRP A 150 -7.20 -0.94 -13.65
N GLY A 151 -7.82 -2.02 -13.16
CA GLY A 151 -8.53 -3.00 -13.99
C GLY A 151 -9.66 -2.37 -14.80
N VAL A 152 -10.50 -1.55 -14.17
CA VAL A 152 -11.60 -0.85 -14.87
C VAL A 152 -11.07 0.10 -15.94
N LEU A 153 -10.05 0.91 -15.63
CA LEU A 153 -9.43 1.79 -16.62
C LEU A 153 -8.83 1.01 -17.80
N GLY A 154 -8.19 -0.13 -17.53
CA GLY A 154 -7.66 -1.04 -18.55
C GLY A 154 -8.76 -1.59 -19.48
N VAL A 155 -9.88 -2.04 -18.91
CA VAL A 155 -11.05 -2.50 -19.69
C VAL A 155 -11.61 -1.38 -20.57
N LEU A 156 -11.76 -0.17 -20.03
CA LEU A 156 -12.27 0.98 -20.80
C LEU A 156 -11.33 1.39 -21.93
N LEU A 157 -10.01 1.33 -21.70
CA LEU A 157 -8.99 1.56 -22.73
C LEU A 157 -9.08 0.51 -23.84
N GLY A 158 -9.15 -0.77 -23.48
CA GLY A 158 -9.30 -1.87 -24.43
C GLY A 158 -10.58 -1.76 -25.25
N TYR A 159 -11.70 -1.39 -24.63
CA TYR A 159 -12.97 -1.16 -25.31
C TYR A 159 -12.87 -0.02 -26.33
N ASN A 160 -12.34 1.14 -25.95
CA ASN A 160 -12.22 2.27 -26.89
C ASN A 160 -11.20 1.97 -28.01
N TYR A 161 -10.13 1.24 -27.71
CA TYR A 161 -9.19 0.78 -28.74
C TYR A 161 -9.87 -0.16 -29.76
N TYR A 162 -10.65 -1.13 -29.28
CA TYR A 162 -11.41 -2.03 -30.13
C TYR A 162 -12.37 -1.26 -31.04
N MET A 163 -13.18 -0.36 -30.46
CA MET A 163 -14.13 0.44 -31.24
C MET A 163 -13.44 1.37 -32.25
N TYR A 164 -12.32 1.98 -31.87
CA TYR A 164 -11.50 2.77 -32.79
C TYR A 164 -10.98 1.94 -33.96
N SER A 165 -10.44 0.74 -33.68
CA SER A 165 -9.91 -0.15 -34.72
C SER A 165 -11.00 -0.62 -35.68
N THR A 166 -12.18 -0.95 -35.16
CA THR A 166 -13.34 -1.34 -35.97
C THR A 166 -13.79 -0.20 -36.87
N ALA A 167 -14.00 1.01 -36.32
CA ALA A 167 -14.38 2.18 -37.09
C ALA A 167 -13.34 2.53 -38.18
N LYS A 168 -12.04 2.41 -37.86
CA LYS A 168 -10.96 2.60 -38.83
C LYS A 168 -11.01 1.59 -39.97
N ASN A 169 -11.26 0.32 -39.67
CA ASN A 169 -11.37 -0.71 -40.70
C ASN A 169 -12.59 -0.49 -41.60
N ASN A 170 -13.74 -0.16 -41.00
CA ASN A 170 -14.96 0.19 -41.74
C ASN A 170 -14.74 1.42 -42.65
N ALA A 171 -14.12 2.48 -42.11
CA ALA A 171 -13.79 3.68 -42.86
C ALA A 171 -12.90 3.37 -44.07
N ASN A 172 -11.88 2.52 -43.90
CA ASN A 172 -11.00 2.09 -45.00
C ASN A 172 -11.75 1.29 -46.07
N GLU A 173 -12.64 0.40 -45.67
CA GLU A 173 -13.47 -0.39 -46.60
C GLU A 173 -14.42 0.52 -47.39
N LEU A 174 -15.15 1.41 -46.70
CA LEU A 174 -16.05 2.38 -47.32
C LEU A 174 -15.30 3.35 -48.23
N HIS A 175 -14.12 3.81 -47.84
CA HIS A 175 -13.28 4.67 -48.67
C HIS A 175 -12.80 3.96 -49.94
N THR A 176 -12.56 2.65 -49.87
CA THR A 176 -12.24 1.83 -51.03
C THR A 176 -13.44 1.71 -51.98
N LYS A 177 -14.65 1.51 -51.45
CA LYS A 177 -15.90 1.51 -52.24
C LYS A 177 -16.12 2.87 -52.92
N TYR A 178 -15.99 3.96 -52.17
CA TYR A 178 -16.08 5.33 -52.66
C TYR A 178 -15.15 5.59 -53.86
N LYS A 179 -13.89 5.12 -53.81
CA LYS A 179 -12.92 5.29 -54.90
C LYS A 179 -13.26 4.52 -56.18
N ASN A 180 -13.99 3.42 -56.04
CA ASN A 180 -14.30 2.51 -57.16
C ASN A 180 -15.69 2.75 -57.77
N SER A 181 -16.57 3.51 -57.10
CA SER A 181 -17.92 3.82 -57.57
C SER A 181 -17.94 4.99 -58.56
N VAL A 182 -18.84 4.90 -59.54
CA VAL A 182 -19.00 5.92 -60.59
C VAL A 182 -20.39 6.55 -60.54
N GLU A 183 -21.36 5.86 -59.94
CA GLU A 183 -22.74 6.32 -59.82
C GLU A 183 -22.85 7.42 -58.74
N PRO A 184 -23.51 8.56 -59.05
CA PRO A 184 -23.60 9.70 -58.13
C PRO A 184 -24.21 9.37 -56.76
N GLU A 185 -25.22 8.48 -56.73
CA GLU A 185 -25.91 8.08 -55.50
C GLU A 185 -24.94 7.35 -54.54
N TRP A 186 -24.24 6.33 -55.01
CA TRP A 186 -23.29 5.55 -54.22
C TRP A 186 -22.09 6.38 -53.76
N VAL A 187 -21.58 7.27 -54.62
CA VAL A 187 -20.48 8.19 -54.27
C VAL A 187 -20.87 9.12 -53.12
N LEU A 188 -22.08 9.66 -53.13
CA LEU A 188 -22.58 10.52 -52.05
C LEU A 188 -22.80 9.73 -50.75
N GLN A 189 -23.37 8.53 -50.84
CA GLN A 189 -23.62 7.68 -49.67
C GLN A 189 -22.32 7.24 -49.00
N TYR A 190 -21.38 6.65 -49.74
CA TYR A 190 -20.11 6.19 -49.15
C TYR A 190 -19.30 7.32 -48.56
N ARG A 191 -19.35 8.53 -49.16
CA ARG A 191 -18.74 9.71 -48.56
C ARG A 191 -19.36 10.05 -47.20
N ALA A 192 -20.69 10.01 -47.09
CA ALA A 192 -21.38 10.27 -45.83
C ALA A 192 -21.02 9.22 -44.77
N ASP A 193 -21.00 7.95 -45.13
CA ASP A 193 -20.68 6.84 -44.21
C ASP A 193 -19.23 6.91 -43.71
N VAL A 194 -18.27 7.25 -44.58
CA VAL A 194 -16.86 7.47 -44.17
C VAL A 194 -16.76 8.56 -43.10
N ILE A 195 -17.50 9.67 -43.25
CA ILE A 195 -17.49 10.77 -42.27
C ILE A 195 -18.08 10.32 -40.93
N VAL A 196 -19.07 9.43 -40.94
CA VAL A 196 -19.63 8.86 -39.70
C VAL A 196 -18.59 8.02 -38.96
N GLU A 197 -17.89 7.14 -39.68
CA GLU A 197 -16.83 6.32 -39.09
C GLU A 197 -15.62 7.15 -38.64
N GLU A 198 -15.24 8.18 -39.38
CA GLU A 198 -14.19 9.13 -38.98
C GLU A 198 -14.54 9.84 -37.67
N LYS A 199 -15.79 10.29 -37.51
CA LYS A 199 -16.26 10.86 -36.23
C LYS A 199 -16.22 9.84 -35.08
N ALA A 200 -16.57 8.58 -35.35
CA ALA A 200 -16.46 7.51 -34.36
C ALA A 200 -15.00 7.26 -33.96
N MET A 201 -14.08 7.21 -34.93
CA MET A 201 -12.64 7.13 -34.68
C MET A 201 -12.15 8.28 -33.80
N HIS A 202 -12.48 9.53 -34.13
CA HIS A 202 -12.09 10.68 -33.32
C HIS A 202 -12.62 10.60 -31.90
N ARG A 203 -13.89 10.26 -31.73
CA ARG A 203 -14.52 10.11 -30.40
C ARG A 203 -13.79 9.07 -29.55
N HIS A 204 -13.55 7.87 -30.08
CA HIS A 204 -12.88 6.81 -29.33
C HIS A 204 -11.40 7.11 -29.08
N ASN A 205 -10.72 7.78 -30.01
CA ASN A 205 -9.37 8.26 -29.82
C ASN A 205 -9.27 9.32 -28.72
N ASP A 206 -10.20 10.27 -28.68
CA ASP A 206 -10.23 11.30 -27.64
C ASP A 206 -10.57 10.70 -26.27
N ASN A 207 -11.49 9.73 -26.21
CA ASN A 207 -11.72 8.95 -25.00
C ASN A 207 -10.45 8.22 -24.52
N MET A 208 -9.69 7.59 -25.42
CA MET A 208 -8.43 6.93 -25.07
C MET A 208 -7.40 7.94 -24.53
N LYS A 209 -7.30 9.15 -25.09
CA LYS A 209 -6.40 10.20 -24.57
C LYS A 209 -6.78 10.61 -23.14
N VAL A 210 -8.08 10.79 -22.88
CA VAL A 210 -8.59 11.11 -21.54
C VAL A 210 -8.30 9.98 -20.57
N LEU A 211 -8.61 8.73 -20.94
CA LEU A 211 -8.33 7.55 -20.12
C LEU A 211 -6.84 7.37 -19.83
N ARG A 212 -5.98 7.58 -20.82
CA ARG A 212 -4.52 7.55 -20.65
C ARG A 212 -4.07 8.57 -19.60
N ASN A 213 -4.58 9.81 -19.67
CA ASN A 213 -4.25 10.83 -18.68
C ASN A 213 -4.74 10.43 -17.27
N MET A 214 -5.93 9.84 -17.16
CA MET A 214 -6.44 9.29 -15.90
C MET A 214 -5.56 8.15 -15.38
N CYS A 215 -5.06 7.26 -16.25
CA CYS A 215 -4.11 6.22 -15.87
C CYS A 215 -2.81 6.80 -15.32
N TYR A 216 -2.24 7.83 -15.94
CA TYR A 216 -1.03 8.48 -15.43
C TYR A 216 -1.25 9.15 -14.07
N LEU A 217 -2.38 9.84 -13.89
CA LEU A 217 -2.74 10.45 -12.61
C LEU A 217 -2.93 9.38 -11.52
N MET A 218 -3.66 8.31 -11.83
CA MET A 218 -3.88 7.20 -10.91
C MET A 218 -2.57 6.50 -10.53
N TRP A 219 -1.70 6.24 -11.51
CA TRP A 219 -0.41 5.57 -11.29
C TRP A 219 0.52 6.38 -10.38
N THR A 220 0.63 7.69 -10.63
CA THR A 220 1.42 8.61 -9.79
C THR A 220 0.84 8.78 -8.40
N ALA A 221 -0.48 8.94 -8.27
CA ALA A 221 -1.17 8.99 -6.98
C ALA A 221 -0.96 7.71 -6.16
N ASN A 222 -1.01 6.54 -6.82
CA ASN A 222 -0.70 5.25 -6.22
C ASN A 222 0.73 5.20 -5.66
N MET A 223 1.75 5.62 -6.42
CA MET A 223 3.14 5.65 -5.93
C MET A 223 3.32 6.59 -4.73
N VAL A 224 2.74 7.79 -4.79
CA VAL A 224 2.80 8.79 -3.71
C VAL A 224 2.10 8.28 -2.45
N HIS A 225 0.91 7.69 -2.61
CA HIS A 225 0.20 7.07 -1.50
C HIS A 225 1.08 5.97 -0.89
N THR A 226 1.60 5.03 -1.69
CA THR A 226 2.48 3.97 -1.19
C THR A 226 3.68 4.50 -0.40
N TRP A 227 4.33 5.56 -0.87
CA TRP A 227 5.47 6.15 -0.17
C TRP A 227 5.13 6.66 1.24
N ARG A 228 3.96 7.30 1.41
CA ARG A 228 3.50 7.79 2.73
C ARG A 228 3.07 6.65 3.64
N VAL A 229 2.49 5.60 3.06
CA VAL A 229 1.86 4.53 3.83
C VAL A 229 2.76 3.36 4.18
N ALA A 230 3.85 3.20 3.46
CA ALA A 230 4.76 2.10 3.67
C ALA A 230 5.52 2.25 5.00
N PRO A 231 5.79 1.12 5.70
CA PRO A 231 6.49 1.13 6.97
C PRO A 231 7.91 1.70 6.83
N GLU A 232 8.40 2.28 7.92
CA GLU A 232 9.74 2.87 7.95
C GLU A 232 10.82 1.79 7.87
N THR A 233 12.03 2.23 7.54
CA THR A 233 13.17 1.33 7.36
C THR A 233 13.50 0.63 8.67
N THR A 234 13.31 -0.68 8.71
CA THR A 234 13.80 -1.52 9.81
C THR A 234 15.28 -1.84 9.57
N ILE A 235 16.08 -1.68 10.62
CA ILE A 235 17.48 -2.12 10.63
C ILE A 235 17.47 -3.58 11.04
N ILE A 236 17.80 -4.46 10.10
CA ILE A 236 17.92 -5.89 10.38
C ILE A 236 19.39 -6.14 10.74
N LEU A 237 19.63 -6.47 12.02
CA LEU A 237 20.89 -7.05 12.50
C LEU A 237 20.78 -8.57 12.27
N GLY A 238 21.29 -9.06 11.15
CA GLY A 238 21.30 -10.48 10.82
C GLY A 238 22.72 -11.03 10.81
N THR A 239 22.87 -12.29 11.26
CA THR A 239 24.01 -13.14 10.90
C THR A 239 23.77 -13.70 9.49
N ASP A 240 24.86 -13.98 8.76
CA ASP A 240 24.85 -14.21 7.31
C ASP A 240 23.91 -15.37 6.90
N VAL A 241 22.88 -15.06 6.10
CA VAL A 241 22.08 -16.04 5.36
C VAL A 241 22.29 -15.80 3.88
N ASP A 242 22.77 -16.84 3.18
CA ASP A 242 23.24 -16.84 1.79
C ASP A 242 22.41 -15.99 0.80
N ASP A 243 23.10 -15.03 0.18
CA ASP A 243 22.56 -13.92 -0.60
C ASP A 243 22.11 -14.25 -2.04
N GLU A 244 22.09 -15.52 -2.44
CA GLU A 244 21.90 -15.88 -3.86
C GLU A 244 20.43 -15.98 -4.32
N LYS A 245 19.44 -15.75 -3.44
CA LYS A 245 18.02 -16.00 -3.79
C LYS A 245 17.05 -14.81 -3.77
N VAL A 246 17.43 -13.64 -3.24
CA VAL A 246 16.44 -12.54 -3.08
C VAL A 246 17.02 -11.17 -3.42
N GLY A 247 17.52 -11.01 -4.65
CA GLY A 247 17.91 -9.70 -5.19
C GLY A 247 17.23 -9.43 -6.54
N ILE A 248 16.23 -8.55 -6.57
CA ILE A 248 15.74 -8.00 -7.85
C ILE A 248 16.80 -7.00 -8.33
N LYS A 249 17.71 -7.45 -9.20
CA LYS A 249 18.62 -6.57 -9.94
C LYS A 249 17.81 -5.83 -11.02
N ILE A 250 17.43 -4.59 -10.74
CA ILE A 250 16.88 -3.70 -11.76
C ILE A 250 18.04 -2.95 -12.41
N SER A 251 18.56 -3.47 -13.53
CA SER A 251 19.31 -2.64 -14.47
C SER A 251 18.30 -1.99 -15.40
N ILE A 252 18.24 -0.66 -15.41
CA ILE A 252 17.51 0.09 -16.43
C ILE A 252 18.51 0.37 -17.57
N PRO A 253 18.48 -0.36 -18.69
CA PRO A 253 19.11 0.12 -19.91
C PRO A 253 18.20 1.22 -20.47
N LEU A 254 18.56 2.48 -20.24
CA LEU A 254 18.08 3.56 -21.08
C LEU A 254 19.06 3.68 -22.24
N ASP A 255 18.77 2.94 -23.32
CA ASP A 255 19.04 3.34 -24.71
C ASP A 255 17.70 3.30 -25.45
#